data_AF-A0A1V4X848-F1
#
_entry.id   AF-A0A1V4X848-F1
#
_cell.length_a   1.000
_cell.length_b   1.000
_cell.length_c   1.000
_cell.angle_alpha   90.00
_cell.angle_beta   90.00
_cell.angle_gamma   90.00
#
_symmetry.space_group_name_H-M   'P 1'
#
loop_
_entity.id
_entity.type
_entity.pdbx_description
1 polymer ?
#
loop_
_entity_poly.entity_id
_entity_poly.type
_entity_poly.pdbx_seq_one_letter_code
_entity_poly.pdbx_strand_id
1 'polypeptide(L)'
;MEGRELSPEGLLIDFRDLKRWTVEVLDGLDHKFLNELPPFAEECATSEIVARYLFERIAARMEGHRARVAEVTVWESDSTRASYTGEPR
;
A
#
# COMPACT_ATOMS: atom_id res chain seq x y z
N MET A 1 -1.12 -9.14 -0.71
CA MET A 1 -0.84 -9.60 0.67
C MET A 1 -0.53 -11.08 0.64
N GLU A 2 0.24 -11.57 1.61
CA GLU A 2 0.61 -12.99 1.72
C GLU A 2 0.72 -13.42 3.19
N GLY A 3 0.52 -14.71 3.46
CA GLY A 3 0.62 -15.32 4.78
C GLY A 3 0.62 -16.84 4.69
N ARG A 4 1.06 -17.53 5.75
CA ARG A 4 1.22 -19.00 5.75
C ARG A 4 -0.01 -19.75 6.25
N GLU A 5 -0.84 -19.08 7.04
CA GLU A 5 -1.97 -19.69 7.74
C GLU A 5 -3.18 -18.77 7.65
N LEU A 6 -4.36 -19.37 7.50
CA LEU A 6 -5.63 -18.67 7.53
C LEU A 6 -6.15 -18.56 8.96
N SER A 7 -6.99 -17.58 9.23
CA SER A 7 -7.82 -17.54 10.45
C SER A 7 -8.85 -18.68 10.45
N PRO A 8 -9.53 -18.97 11.58
CA PRO A 8 -10.63 -19.93 11.63
C PRO A 8 -11.76 -19.64 10.63
N GLU A 9 -11.94 -18.37 10.26
CA GLU A 9 -12.90 -17.89 9.26
C GLU A 9 -12.38 -18.06 7.81
N GLY A 10 -11.17 -18.57 7.63
CA GLY A 10 -10.57 -18.83 6.32
C GLY A 10 -9.93 -17.59 5.67
N LEU A 11 -9.59 -16.55 6.43
CA LEU A 11 -9.06 -15.29 5.91
C LEU A 11 -7.62 -15.03 6.38
N LEU A 12 -6.80 -14.41 5.54
CA LEU A 12 -5.50 -13.87 5.95
C LEU A 12 -5.68 -12.57 6.76
N ILE A 13 -6.54 -11.69 6.25
CA ILE A 13 -7.02 -10.44 6.87
C ILE A 13 -8.46 -10.21 6.39
N ASP A 14 -9.29 -9.60 7.24
CA ASP A 14 -10.61 -9.13 6.83
C ASP A 14 -10.47 -8.00 5.79
N PHE A 15 -11.11 -8.17 4.63
CA PHE A 15 -11.08 -7.19 3.55
C PHE A 15 -11.57 -5.81 3.98
N ARG A 16 -12.48 -5.72 4.97
CA ARG A 16 -12.98 -4.45 5.51
C ARG A 16 -11.87 -3.68 6.22
N ASP A 17 -11.00 -4.37 6.97
CA ASP A 17 -9.88 -3.75 7.65
C ASP A 17 -8.83 -3.28 6.64
N LEU A 18 -8.49 -4.12 5.67
CA LEU A 18 -7.58 -3.74 4.59
C LEU A 18 -8.10 -2.50 3.83
N LYS A 19 -9.37 -2.53 3.42
CA LYS A 19 -10.01 -1.41 2.72
C LYS A 19 -9.96 -0.14 3.56
N ARG A 20 -10.28 -0.23 4.86
CA ARG A 20 -10.25 0.92 5.77
C ARG A 20 -8.85 1.53 5.84
N TRP A 21 -7.81 0.73 6.06
CA TRP A 21 -6.44 1.24 6.12
C TRP A 21 -5.99 1.86 4.80
N THR A 22 -6.32 1.24 3.67
CA THR A 22 -6.02 1.79 2.35
C THR A 22 -6.68 3.15 2.15
N VAL A 23 -7.97 3.28 2.49
CA VAL A 23 -8.71 4.56 2.40
C VAL A 23 -8.06 5.62 3.29
N GLU A 24 -7.77 5.31 4.55
CA GLU A 24 -7.13 6.27 5.47
C GLU A 24 -5.76 6.77 4.97
N VAL A 25 -5.00 5.91 4.29
CA VAL A 25 -3.72 6.31 3.67
C VAL A 25 -3.95 7.18 2.44
N LEU A 26 -4.95 6.84 1.62
CA LEU A 26 -5.30 7.57 0.40
C LEU A 26 -5.95 8.93 0.67
N ASP A 27 -6.71 9.09 1.76
CA ASP A 27 -7.28 10.38 2.17
C ASP A 27 -6.20 11.46 2.38
N GLY A 28 -4.98 11.04 2.70
CA GLY A 28 -3.82 11.92 2.77
C GLY A 28 -3.38 12.48 1.42
N LEU A 29 -3.70 11.78 0.31
CA LEU A 29 -3.22 12.03 -1.04
C LEU A 29 -4.31 12.56 -1.98
N ASP A 30 -5.57 12.19 -1.74
CA ASP A 30 -6.70 12.48 -2.61
C ASP A 30 -6.94 13.98 -2.79
N HIS A 31 -7.25 14.39 -4.02
CA HIS A 31 -7.46 15.80 -4.43
C HIS A 31 -6.33 16.77 -4.04
N LYS A 32 -5.07 16.31 -4.01
CA LYS A 32 -3.89 17.15 -3.72
C LYS A 32 -2.81 17.01 -4.77
N PHE A 33 -1.97 18.04 -4.88
CA PHE A 33 -0.72 17.94 -5.64
C PHE A 33 0.28 17.10 -4.85
N LEU A 34 0.56 15.89 -5.32
CA LEU A 34 1.46 14.96 -4.62
C LEU A 34 2.83 15.58 -4.35
N ASN A 35 3.40 16.29 -5.33
CA ASN A 35 4.70 16.96 -5.22
C ASN A 35 4.75 18.08 -4.15
N GLU A 36 3.61 18.52 -3.62
CA GLU A 36 3.54 19.51 -2.54
C GLU A 36 3.40 18.84 -1.16
N LEU A 37 3.19 17.53 -1.11
CA LEU A 37 3.04 16.79 0.14
C LEU A 37 4.42 16.46 0.72
N PRO A 38 4.60 16.53 2.06
CA PRO A 38 5.87 16.21 2.69
C PRO A 38 6.51 14.86 2.28
N PRO A 39 5.75 13.76 2.08
CA PRO A 39 6.33 12.48 1.64
C PRO A 39 6.95 12.49 0.24
N PHE A 40 6.64 13.49 -0.60
CA PHE A 40 7.10 13.60 -1.99
C PHE A 40 7.70 14.98 -2.29
N ALA A 41 8.04 15.77 -1.27
CA ALA A 41 8.57 17.12 -1.47
C ALA A 41 10.02 17.11 -1.98
N GLU A 42 10.79 16.08 -1.62
CA GLU A 42 12.21 15.93 -1.99
C GLU A 42 12.44 14.99 -3.19
N GLU A 43 11.41 14.22 -3.57
CA GLU A 43 11.45 13.24 -4.67
C GLU A 43 10.21 13.42 -5.56
N CYS A 44 10.36 13.39 -6.90
CA CYS A 44 9.21 13.43 -7.80
C CYS A 44 8.21 12.32 -7.47
N ALA A 45 6.92 12.66 -7.37
CA ALA A 45 5.85 11.73 -7.04
C ALA A 45 5.50 10.78 -8.21
N THR A 46 6.46 9.97 -8.66
CA THR A 46 6.22 8.94 -9.69
C THR A 46 5.42 7.77 -9.12
N SER A 47 4.82 6.97 -10.00
CA SER A 47 4.04 5.79 -9.63
C SER A 47 4.82 4.80 -8.76
N GLU A 48 6.14 4.65 -8.98
CA GLU A 48 7.03 3.82 -8.17
C GLU A 48 7.16 4.34 -6.74
N ILE A 49 7.35 5.66 -6.57
CA ILE A 49 7.49 6.31 -5.25
C ILE A 49 6.16 6.24 -4.49
N VAL A 50 5.05 6.47 -5.18
CA VAL A 50 3.71 6.32 -4.58
C VAL A 50 3.47 4.87 -4.17
N ALA A 51 3.84 3.89 -4.99
CA ALA A 51 3.69 2.47 -4.65
C ALA A 51 4.51 2.09 -3.40
N ARG A 52 5.75 2.58 -3.29
CA ARG A 52 6.59 2.42 -2.08
C ARG A 52 5.93 3.05 -0.86
N TYR A 53 5.50 4.31 -0.96
CA TYR A 53 4.84 5.02 0.15
C TYR A 53 3.59 4.27 0.64
N LEU A 54 2.72 3.85 -0.26
CA LEU A 54 1.52 3.08 0.08
C LEU A 54 1.89 1.73 0.71
N PHE A 55 2.89 1.03 0.17
CA PHE A 55 3.38 -0.23 0.73
C PHE A 55 3.83 -0.06 2.18
N GLU A 56 4.72 0.89 2.46
CA GLU A 56 5.26 1.13 3.81
C GLU A 56 4.16 1.47 4.82
N ARG A 57 3.23 2.35 4.43
CA ARG A 57 2.12 2.78 5.28
C ARG A 57 1.16 1.64 5.60
N ILE A 58 0.78 0.85 4.61
CA ILE A 58 -0.14 -0.28 4.80
C ILE A 58 0.57 -1.42 5.54
N ALA A 59 1.85 -1.67 5.26
CA ALA A 59 2.65 -2.67 5.95
C ALA A 59 2.75 -2.36 7.45
N ALA A 60 2.99 -1.10 7.82
CA ALA A 60 2.99 -0.68 9.22
C ALA A 60 1.65 -0.93 9.94
N ARG A 61 0.50 -0.78 9.24
CA ARG A 61 -0.83 -1.13 9.81
C ARG A 61 -1.03 -2.64 9.95
N MET A 62 -0.36 -3.42 9.11
CA MET A 62 -0.41 -4.88 9.12
C MET A 62 0.59 -5.52 10.09
N GLU A 63 1.49 -4.75 10.72
CA GLU A 63 2.37 -5.26 11.75
C GLU A 63 1.57 -5.96 12.87
N GLY A 64 2.09 -7.09 13.36
CA GLY A 64 1.40 -7.92 14.36
C GLY A 64 0.30 -8.85 13.81
N HIS A 65 -0.07 -8.74 12.53
CA HIS A 65 -0.99 -9.68 11.89
C HIS A 65 -0.25 -10.91 11.35
N ARG A 66 -0.99 -12.00 11.09
CA ARG A 66 -0.46 -13.25 10.52
C ARG A 66 -0.11 -13.16 9.03
N ALA A 67 -0.35 -12.00 8.43
CA ALA A 67 -0.13 -11.71 7.02
C ALA A 67 0.66 -10.40 6.87
N ARG A 68 1.34 -10.26 5.74
CA ARG A 68 2.08 -9.05 5.35
C ARG A 68 1.64 -8.52 4.00
N VAL A 69 1.94 -7.26 3.73
CA VAL A 69 1.83 -6.71 2.37
C VAL A 69 2.90 -7.41 1.51
N ALA A 70 2.48 -7.94 0.37
CA ALA A 70 3.37 -8.64 -0.57
C ALA A 70 3.82 -7.69 -1.69
N GLU A 71 2.85 -6.97 -2.23
CA GLU A 71 3.00 -6.06 -3.35
C GLU A 71 1.94 -4.96 -3.23
N VAL A 72 2.29 -3.75 -3.61
CA VAL A 72 1.35 -2.67 -3.93
C VAL A 72 1.57 -2.26 -5.38
N THR A 73 0.49 -2.20 -6.15
CA THR A 73 0.51 -1.73 -7.54
C THR A 73 -0.26 -0.43 -7.65
N VAL A 74 0.37 0.60 -8.20
CA VAL A 74 -0.23 1.89 -8.53
C VAL A 74 -0.40 1.97 -10.04
N TRP A 75 -1.60 2.35 -10.48
CA TRP A 75 -1.93 2.56 -11.88
C TRP A 75 -2.01 4.06 -12.13
N GLU A 76 -1.20 4.57 -13.06
CA GLU A 76 -1.25 5.96 -13.51
C GLU A 76 -2.32 6.15 -14.60
N SER A 77 -2.49 5.12 -15.43
CA SER A 77 -3.49 5.05 -16.49
C SER A 77 -3.87 3.59 -16.73
N ASP A 78 -4.82 3.34 -17.62
CA ASP A 78 -5.27 1.99 -17.97
C ASP A 78 -4.17 1.07 -18.51
N SER A 79 -3.07 1.63 -19.03
CA SER A 79 -1.94 0.87 -19.60
C SER A 79 -0.64 0.98 -18.81
N THR A 80 -0.54 1.91 -17.87
CA THR A 80 0.72 2.23 -17.18
C THR A 80 0.57 2.03 -15.68
N ARG A 81 1.45 1.20 -15.11
CA ARG A 81 1.46 0.87 -13.69
C ARG A 81 2.86 0.65 -13.17
N ALA A 82 3.06 0.90 -11.89
CA ALA A 82 4.25 0.55 -11.14
C ALA A 82 3.87 -0.37 -9.97
N SER A 83 4.72 -1.36 -9.68
CA SER A 83 4.58 -2.24 -8.53
C SER A 83 5.77 -2.06 -7.60
N TYR A 84 5.50 -2.02 -6.30
CA TYR A 84 6.53 -2.11 -5.27
C TYR A 84 6.30 -3.37 -4.43
N THR A 85 7.33 -4.19 -4.31
CA THR A 85 7.36 -5.37 -3.45
C THR A 85 8.38 -5.14 -2.33
N GLY A 86 8.11 -5.69 -1.15
CA GLY A 86 9.11 -5.74 -0.09
C GLY A 86 10.32 -6.59 -0.49
N GLU A 87 11.37 -6.61 0.34
CA GLU A 87 12.59 -7.39 0.05
C GLU A 87 12.27 -8.80 -0.45
N PRO A 88 12.90 -9.25 -1.55
CA PRO A 88 12.78 -10.61 -2.00
C PRO A 88 13.43 -11.53 -0.97
N ARG A 89 12.74 -12.62 -0.68
CA ARG A 89 13.16 -13.63 0.27
C ARG A 89 14.21 -14.57 -0.32
#